data_AF-A0A931WC58-F1
#
_entry.id   AF-A0A931WC58-F1
#
_cell.length_a   1.000
_cell.length_b   1.000
_cell.length_c   1.000
_cell.angle_alpha   90.00
_cell.angle_beta   90.00
_cell.angle_gamma   90.00
#
_symmetry.space_group_name_H-M   'P 1'
#
loop_
_entity.id
_entity.type
_entity.pdbx_description
1 polymer ?
#
loop_
_entity_poly.entity_id
_entity_poly.type
_entity_poly.pdbx_seq_one_letter_code
_entity_poly.pdbx_strand_id
1 'polypeptide(L)'
;MEREVALHVYGENPDMHNERVKLREEIAELAFAVGADLSEDELRIAAEGAQPQSDTEEEHKEQGEAYEPFRLAERAARYGSRAQDAPEDSDERRIAGTRHLALLAAHYLRDWPELSRECLEYARDLRGRTREWREQDIPRPQPAAAQESMRRAA
;
A
#
# COMPACT_ATOMS: atom_id res chain seq x y z
N MET A 1 40.02 29.34 2.56
CA MET A 1 38.68 29.51 1.98
C MET A 1 38.34 28.17 1.34
N GLU A 2 37.96 27.23 2.18
CA GLU A 2 37.79 25.82 1.80
C GLU A 2 36.40 25.64 1.20
N ARG A 3 36.37 24.99 0.04
CA ARG A 3 35.16 24.65 -0.71
C ARG A 3 34.43 23.53 0.05
N GLU A 4 33.25 23.81 0.59
CA GLU A 4 32.30 22.75 0.94
C GLU A 4 31.78 22.12 -0.35
N VAL A 5 32.35 20.97 -0.69
CA VAL A 5 31.78 20.03 -1.65
C VAL A 5 30.72 19.24 -0.90
N ALA A 6 29.48 19.71 -0.96
CA ALA A 6 28.33 18.92 -0.53
C ALA A 6 28.17 17.74 -1.51
N LEU A 7 28.69 16.58 -1.10
CA LEU A 7 28.38 15.29 -1.69
C LEU A 7 26.87 15.04 -1.54
N HIS A 8 26.11 15.24 -2.62
CA HIS A 8 24.80 14.62 -2.78
C HIS A 8 25.00 13.11 -2.92
N VAL A 9 25.14 12.44 -1.79
CA VAL A 9 24.94 10.99 -1.69
C VAL A 9 23.42 10.77 -1.68
N TYR A 10 22.97 9.81 -2.48
CA TYR A 10 21.59 9.33 -2.62
C TYR A 10 20.98 8.91 -1.26
N GLY A 11 20.57 9.87 -0.43
CA GLY A 11 19.83 9.64 0.80
C GLY A 11 18.36 9.98 0.58
N GLU A 12 17.46 9.02 0.82
CA GLU A 12 16.04 9.32 0.98
C GLU A 12 15.86 10.53 1.90
N ASN A 13 14.98 11.46 1.50
CA ASN A 13 14.62 12.59 2.36
C ASN A 13 14.10 12.03 3.70
N PRO A 14 14.72 12.36 4.85
CA PRO A 14 14.35 11.78 6.14
C PRO A 14 12.89 12.06 6.53
N ASP A 15 12.30 13.15 6.02
CA ASP A 15 10.88 13.45 6.22
C ASP A 15 9.98 12.42 5.54
N MET A 16 10.33 12.02 4.31
CA MET A 16 9.62 10.98 3.54
C MET A 16 9.80 9.60 4.18
N HIS A 17 10.95 9.31 4.78
CA HIS A 17 11.15 8.04 5.49
C HIS A 17 10.26 7.97 6.74
N ASN A 18 10.26 9.02 7.56
CA ASN A 18 9.44 9.10 8.77
C ASN A 18 7.93 9.04 8.46
N GLU A 19 7.51 9.65 7.36
CA GLU A 19 6.12 9.59 6.89
C GLU A 19 5.72 8.17 6.50
N ARG A 20 6.55 7.44 5.75
CA ARG A 20 6.27 6.05 5.36
C ARG A 20 6.22 5.11 6.55
N VAL A 21 7.07 5.31 7.57
CA VAL A 21 7.02 4.55 8.83
C VAL A 21 5.66 4.74 9.53
N LYS A 22 5.20 5.99 9.67
CA LYS A 22 3.89 6.28 10.28
C LYS A 22 2.73 5.67 9.49
N LEU A 23 2.72 5.87 8.17
CA LEU A 23 1.70 5.29 7.30
C LEU A 23 1.70 3.75 7.40
N ARG A 24 2.87 3.10 7.47
CA ARG A 24 2.99 1.66 7.64
C ARG A 24 2.30 1.17 8.91
N GLU A 25 2.53 1.84 10.04
CA GLU A 25 1.90 1.50 11.33
C GLU A 25 0.37 1.67 11.27
N GLU A 26 -0.09 2.77 10.67
CA GLU A 26 -1.52 3.05 10.49
C GLU A 26 -2.20 2.00 9.58
N ILE A 27 -1.52 1.57 8.51
CA ILE A 27 -2.01 0.52 7.61
C ILE A 27 -2.08 -0.81 8.35
N ALA A 28 -1.06 -1.15 9.15
CA ALA A 28 -1.04 -2.39 9.94
C ALA A 28 -2.23 -2.45 10.91
N GLU A 29 -2.47 -1.37 11.65
CA GLU A 29 -3.59 -1.28 12.60
C GLU A 29 -4.94 -1.45 11.89
N LEU A 30 -5.13 -0.73 10.78
CA LEU A 30 -6.36 -0.81 10.00
C LEU A 30 -6.56 -2.20 9.42
N ALA A 31 -5.52 -2.78 8.80
CA ALA A 31 -5.56 -4.10 8.18
C ALA A 31 -5.89 -5.18 9.20
N PHE A 32 -5.30 -5.12 10.39
CA PHE A 32 -5.64 -6.00 11.51
C PHE A 32 -7.10 -5.85 11.93
N ALA A 33 -7.58 -4.61 12.10
CA ALA A 33 -8.94 -4.32 12.54
C ALA A 33 -10.03 -4.83 11.58
N VAL A 34 -9.72 -4.99 10.30
CA VAL A 34 -10.67 -5.51 9.29
C VAL A 34 -10.35 -6.93 8.82
N GLY A 35 -9.26 -7.53 9.29
CA GLY A 35 -8.78 -8.83 8.82
C GLY A 35 -8.47 -8.80 7.31
N ALA A 36 -7.59 -7.88 6.89
CA ALA A 36 -7.14 -7.77 5.50
C ALA A 36 -5.97 -8.71 5.15
N ASP A 37 -5.63 -9.68 6.02
CA ASP A 37 -4.54 -10.66 5.85
C ASP A 37 -3.20 -10.05 5.43
N LEU A 38 -2.84 -8.88 5.97
CA LEU A 38 -1.61 -8.18 5.60
C LEU A 38 -0.52 -8.45 6.65
N SER A 39 0.60 -9.07 6.26
CA SER A 39 1.69 -9.37 7.19
C SER A 39 2.64 -8.18 7.39
N GLU A 40 3.40 -8.20 8.49
CA GLU A 40 4.43 -7.20 8.77
C GLU A 40 5.52 -7.18 7.68
N ASP A 41 5.90 -8.36 7.17
CA ASP A 41 6.87 -8.47 6.07
C ASP A 41 6.34 -7.90 4.77
N GLU A 42 5.07 -8.17 4.42
CA GLU A 42 4.44 -7.56 3.24
C GLU A 42 4.47 -6.03 3.32
N LEU A 43 4.17 -5.47 4.50
CA LEU A 43 4.20 -4.04 4.76
C LEU A 43 5.60 -3.43 4.73
N ARG A 44 6.59 -4.14 5.29
CA ARG A 44 7.99 -3.74 5.25
C ARG A 44 8.48 -3.67 3.81
N ILE A 45 8.23 -4.72 3.03
CA ILE A 45 8.60 -4.78 1.62
C ILE A 45 7.85 -3.70 0.82
N ALA A 46 6.58 -3.44 1.11
CA ALA A 46 5.82 -2.39 0.47
C ALA A 46 6.34 -0.97 0.79
N ALA A 47 6.94 -0.75 1.96
CA ALA A 47 7.50 0.54 2.38
C ALA A 47 8.92 0.81 1.85
N GLU A 48 9.74 -0.25 1.83
CA GLU A 48 11.19 -0.18 1.58
C GLU A 48 11.55 -0.64 0.15
N GLY A 49 10.64 -1.37 -0.51
CA GLY A 49 10.93 -2.13 -1.71
C GLY A 49 11.50 -3.51 -1.40
N ALA A 50 11.51 -4.40 -2.39
CA ALA A 50 12.16 -5.70 -2.24
C ALA A 50 13.67 -5.51 -2.08
N GLN A 51 14.19 -5.69 -0.86
CA GLN A 51 15.59 -6.07 -0.67
C GLN A 51 15.62 -7.60 -0.57
N PRO A 52 16.18 -8.32 -1.55
CA PRO A 52 16.27 -9.77 -1.47
C PRO A 52 17.15 -10.14 -0.29
N GLN A 53 16.56 -10.77 0.74
CA GLN A 53 17.33 -11.57 1.67
C GLN A 53 17.52 -12.92 0.99
N SER A 54 18.77 -13.24 0.64
CA SER A 54 19.19 -14.42 -0.14
C SER A 54 18.56 -15.72 0.35
N ASP A 55 18.29 -15.81 1.65
CA ASP A 55 17.87 -17.04 2.30
C ASP A 55 16.35 -17.26 2.15
N THR A 56 15.56 -16.19 1.94
CA THR A 56 14.11 -16.30 1.70
C THR A 56 13.75 -16.60 0.24
N GLU A 57 14.52 -16.13 -0.73
CA GLU A 57 14.23 -16.40 -2.16
C GLU A 57 14.29 -17.90 -2.53
N GLU A 58 15.21 -18.66 -1.92
CA GLU A 58 15.33 -20.11 -2.15
C GLU A 58 14.18 -20.89 -1.49
N GLU A 59 13.79 -20.52 -0.26
CA GLU A 59 12.70 -21.18 0.47
C GLU A 59 11.33 -20.97 -0.22
N HIS A 60 11.09 -19.78 -0.78
CA HIS A 60 9.85 -19.48 -1.51
C HIS A 60 9.82 -20.10 -2.92
N LYS A 61 10.98 -20.23 -3.58
CA LYS A 61 11.09 -20.97 -4.86
C LYS A 61 10.81 -22.46 -4.71
N GLU A 62 11.27 -23.11 -3.63
CA GLU A 62 10.99 -24.53 -3.38
C GLU A 62 9.50 -24.83 -3.15
N GLN A 63 8.74 -23.86 -2.65
CA GLN A 63 7.30 -24.00 -2.40
C GLN A 63 6.42 -23.67 -3.63
N GLY A 64 7.01 -23.23 -4.75
CA GLY A 64 6.26 -22.79 -5.94
C GLY A 64 5.47 -21.48 -5.71
N GLU A 65 5.65 -20.83 -4.57
CA GLU A 65 5.07 -19.53 -4.24
C GLU A 65 6.10 -18.46 -4.60
N ALA A 66 5.94 -17.83 -5.75
CA ALA A 66 6.72 -16.64 -6.08
C ALA A 66 6.61 -15.64 -4.91
N TYR A 67 7.75 -15.25 -4.34
CA TYR A 67 7.85 -14.22 -3.30
C TYR A 67 7.36 -12.90 -3.89
N GLU A 68 6.06 -12.63 -3.75
CA GLU A 68 5.40 -11.51 -4.43
C GLU A 68 4.66 -10.60 -3.43
N PRO A 69 5.37 -9.60 -2.86
CA PRO A 69 4.76 -8.29 -2.56
C PRO A 69 3.91 -7.71 -3.73
N PHE A 70 3.99 -8.28 -4.93
CA PHE A 70 3.28 -7.91 -6.15
C PHE A 70 1.79 -8.27 -6.20
N ARG A 71 1.23 -9.03 -5.25
CA ARG A 71 -0.22 -9.34 -5.27
C ARG A 71 -1.09 -8.42 -4.42
N LEU A 72 -0.54 -7.39 -3.76
CA LEU A 72 -1.36 -6.44 -2.99
C LEU A 72 -2.45 -5.80 -3.86
N ALA A 73 -2.12 -5.38 -5.08
CA ALA A 73 -3.08 -4.83 -6.04
C ALA A 73 -4.13 -5.86 -6.48
N GLU A 74 -3.74 -7.11 -6.72
CA GLU A 74 -4.66 -8.19 -7.10
C GLU A 74 -5.62 -8.54 -5.94
N ARG A 75 -5.08 -8.69 -4.73
CA ARG A 75 -5.85 -8.93 -3.51
C ARG A 75 -6.80 -7.77 -3.23
N ALA A 76 -6.33 -6.53 -3.38
CA ALA A 76 -7.18 -5.36 -3.30
C ALA A 76 -8.32 -5.47 -4.31
N ALA A 77 -8.04 -5.76 -5.58
CA ALA A 77 -9.06 -5.90 -6.62
C ALA A 77 -10.14 -6.92 -6.26
N ARG A 78 -9.78 -8.08 -5.69
CA ARG A 78 -10.76 -9.09 -5.22
C ARG A 78 -11.72 -8.53 -4.17
N TYR A 79 -11.21 -7.78 -3.20
CA TYR A 79 -12.04 -7.14 -2.19
C TYR A 79 -12.88 -5.98 -2.76
N GLY A 80 -12.35 -5.26 -3.75
CA GLY A 80 -13.09 -4.23 -4.47
C GLY A 80 -14.30 -4.81 -5.22
N SER A 81 -14.10 -5.92 -5.96
CA SER A 81 -15.20 -6.64 -6.61
C SER A 81 -16.22 -7.14 -5.59
N ARG A 82 -15.78 -7.71 -4.46
CA ARG A 82 -16.70 -8.16 -3.41
C ARG A 82 -17.51 -7.01 -2.82
N ALA A 83 -16.92 -5.83 -2.63
CA ALA A 83 -17.63 -4.65 -2.15
C ALA A 83 -18.71 -4.20 -3.17
N GLN A 84 -18.37 -4.25 -4.45
CA GLN A 84 -19.28 -3.91 -5.54
C GLN A 84 -20.49 -4.87 -5.61
N ASP A 85 -20.25 -6.17 -5.48
CA ASP A 85 -21.28 -7.21 -5.57
C ASP A 85 -22.16 -7.30 -4.31
N ALA A 86 -21.66 -6.87 -3.16
CA ALA A 86 -22.41 -6.86 -1.91
C ALA A 86 -23.57 -5.84 -1.97
N PRO A 87 -24.69 -6.07 -1.25
CA PRO A 87 -25.82 -5.13 -1.22
C PRO A 87 -25.42 -3.73 -0.78
N GLU A 88 -26.12 -2.72 -1.31
CA GLU A 88 -25.94 -1.33 -0.88
C GLU A 88 -26.19 -1.19 0.63
N ASP A 89 -25.43 -0.30 1.27
CA ASP A 89 -25.47 -0.03 2.72
C ASP A 89 -25.23 -1.25 3.63
N SER A 90 -24.74 -2.36 3.08
CA SER A 90 -24.42 -3.55 3.86
C SER A 90 -23.11 -3.43 4.62
N ASP A 91 -23.07 -4.06 5.78
CA ASP A 91 -21.84 -4.25 6.56
C ASP A 91 -20.80 -5.04 5.76
N GLU A 92 -21.22 -5.97 4.89
CA GLU A 92 -20.32 -6.70 4.00
C GLU A 92 -19.64 -5.78 2.98
N ARG A 93 -20.40 -4.93 2.28
CA ARG A 93 -19.87 -3.93 1.35
C ARG A 93 -18.85 -3.03 2.04
N ARG A 94 -19.19 -2.55 3.25
CA ARG A 94 -18.30 -1.71 4.06
C ARG A 94 -17.01 -2.43 4.43
N ILE A 95 -17.08 -3.65 4.95
CA ILE A 95 -15.91 -4.43 5.38
C ILE A 95 -15.03 -4.76 4.17
N ALA A 96 -15.62 -5.22 3.07
CA ALA A 96 -14.89 -5.52 1.84
C ALA A 96 -14.22 -4.26 1.26
N GLY A 97 -14.92 -3.13 1.21
CA GLY A 97 -14.35 -1.86 0.75
C GLY A 97 -13.23 -1.35 1.66
N THR A 98 -13.35 -1.54 2.98
CA THR A 98 -12.29 -1.16 3.92
C THR A 98 -11.04 -2.04 3.73
N ARG A 99 -11.21 -3.35 3.50
CA ARG A 99 -10.09 -4.26 3.16
C ARG A 99 -9.41 -3.88 1.85
N HIS A 100 -10.19 -3.54 0.84
CA HIS A 100 -9.66 -3.06 -0.44
C HIS A 100 -8.76 -1.84 -0.25
N LEU A 101 -9.24 -0.83 0.49
CA LEU A 101 -8.50 0.41 0.72
C LEU A 101 -7.25 0.20 1.58
N ALA A 102 -7.29 -0.68 2.59
CA ALA A 102 -6.10 -1.01 3.38
C ALA A 102 -4.99 -1.64 2.52
N LEU A 103 -5.34 -2.52 1.59
CA LEU A 103 -4.39 -3.16 0.69
C LEU A 103 -3.87 -2.20 -0.40
N LEU A 104 -4.70 -1.28 -0.90
CA LEU A 104 -4.22 -0.21 -1.78
C LEU A 104 -3.29 0.75 -1.05
N ALA A 105 -3.59 1.09 0.21
CA ALA A 105 -2.70 1.94 1.01
C ALA A 105 -1.31 1.31 1.16
N ALA A 106 -1.25 -0.01 1.41
CA ALA A 106 0.00 -0.75 1.42
C ALA A 106 0.68 -0.72 0.03
N HIS A 107 -0.07 -1.00 -1.04
CA HIS A 107 0.46 -1.01 -2.40
C HIS A 107 1.07 0.35 -2.82
N TYR A 108 0.48 1.47 -2.38
CA TYR A 108 0.93 2.82 -2.72
C TYR A 108 1.99 3.38 -1.77
N LEU A 109 2.28 2.69 -0.66
CA LEU A 109 3.06 3.22 0.46
C LEU A 109 4.41 3.82 0.04
N ARG A 110 5.14 3.16 -0.87
CA ARG A 110 6.45 3.61 -1.34
C ARG A 110 6.36 4.65 -2.44
N ASP A 111 5.62 4.35 -3.50
CA ASP A 111 5.69 5.11 -4.75
C ASP A 111 4.72 6.29 -4.80
N TRP A 112 3.65 6.25 -3.99
CA TRP A 112 2.60 7.27 -3.91
C TRP A 112 2.07 7.42 -2.47
N PRO A 113 2.87 7.92 -1.52
CA PRO A 113 2.48 8.05 -0.12
C PRO A 113 1.26 8.95 0.10
N GLU A 114 1.02 9.91 -0.78
CA GLU A 114 -0.20 10.73 -0.77
C GLU A 114 -1.44 9.89 -1.06
N LEU A 115 -1.39 9.02 -2.07
CA LEU A 115 -2.48 8.08 -2.36
C LEU A 115 -2.65 7.05 -1.25
N SER A 116 -1.55 6.63 -0.63
CA SER A 116 -1.59 5.75 0.55
C SER A 116 -2.38 6.38 1.69
N ARG A 117 -2.14 7.67 1.98
CA ARG A 117 -2.90 8.45 2.96
C ARG A 117 -4.37 8.58 2.58
N GLU A 118 -4.67 8.96 1.34
CA GLU A 118 -6.06 9.09 0.87
C GLU A 118 -6.82 7.77 1.01
N CYS A 119 -6.17 6.64 0.72
CA CYS A 119 -6.76 5.31 0.93
C CYS A 119 -7.05 5.06 2.43
N LEU A 120 -6.12 5.40 3.33
CA LEU A 120 -6.33 5.26 4.78
C LEU A 120 -7.48 6.12 5.30
N GLU A 121 -7.54 7.38 4.89
CA GLU A 121 -8.61 8.30 5.28
C GLU A 121 -9.97 7.78 4.81
N TYR A 122 -10.08 7.38 3.55
CA TYR A 122 -11.30 6.80 3.03
C TYR A 122 -11.66 5.50 3.78
N ALA A 123 -10.69 4.63 4.07
CA ALA A 123 -10.96 3.40 4.81
C ALA A 123 -11.49 3.68 6.22
N ARG A 124 -10.95 4.69 6.90
CA ARG A 124 -11.41 5.13 8.23
C ARG A 124 -12.83 5.67 8.16
N ASP A 125 -13.13 6.51 7.19
CA ASP A 125 -14.46 7.08 7.02
C ASP A 125 -15.50 6.00 6.71
N LEU A 126 -15.13 5.08 5.81
CA LEU A 126 -15.97 3.95 5.45
C LEU A 126 -16.26 3.09 6.67
N ARG A 127 -15.23 2.71 7.43
CA ARG A 127 -15.37 1.92 8.67
C ARG A 127 -16.19 2.66 9.74
N GLY A 128 -15.99 3.97 9.86
CA GLY A 128 -16.70 4.86 10.79
C GLY A 128 -18.14 5.18 10.38
N ARG A 129 -18.59 4.71 9.21
CA ARG A 129 -19.91 5.00 8.62
C ARG A 129 -20.12 6.50 8.33
N THR A 130 -19.04 7.27 8.17
CA THR A 130 -19.10 8.69 7.77
C THR A 130 -19.08 8.84 6.25
N ARG A 131 -18.74 7.77 5.51
CA ARG A 131 -18.74 7.71 4.06
C ARG A 131 -19.22 6.36 3.54
N GLU A 132 -19.89 6.37 2.39
CA GLU A 132 -20.33 5.18 1.67
C GLU A 132 -19.25 4.68 0.70
N TRP A 133 -19.26 3.39 0.41
CA TRP A 133 -18.39 2.82 -0.62
C TRP A 133 -18.86 3.23 -2.01
N ARG A 134 -17.94 3.82 -2.79
CA ARG A 134 -18.10 4.17 -4.20
C ARG A 134 -16.80 3.90 -4.96
N GLU A 135 -16.88 3.14 -6.04
CA GLU A 135 -15.70 2.76 -6.82
C GLU A 135 -14.99 3.96 -7.46
N GLN A 136 -15.77 4.95 -7.88
CA GLN A 136 -15.29 6.19 -8.52
C GLN A 136 -14.45 7.08 -7.57
N ASP A 137 -14.58 6.86 -6.26
CA ASP A 137 -13.93 7.63 -5.22
C ASP A 137 -12.59 7.01 -4.78
N ILE A 138 -12.23 5.83 -5.32
CA ILE A 138 -11.00 5.13 -4.97
C ILE A 138 -9.80 5.92 -5.52
N PRO A 139 -8.81 6.30 -4.68
CA PRO A 139 -7.59 6.97 -5.13
C PRO A 139 -6.83 6.11 -6.15
N ARG A 140 -6.41 6.71 -7.27
CA ARG A 140 -5.66 6.03 -8.33
C ARG A 140 -4.53 6.92 -8.85
N PRO A 141 -3.33 6.37 -9.14
CA PRO A 141 -2.27 7.15 -9.75
C PRO A 141 -2.68 7.63 -11.14
N GLN A 142 -2.37 8.89 -11.45
CA GLN A 142 -2.61 9.41 -12.79
C GLN A 142 -1.67 8.73 -13.81
N PRO A 143 -2.10 8.51 -15.07
CA PRO A 143 -1.32 7.79 -16.06
C PRO A 143 0.09 8.34 -16.29
N ALA A 144 0.25 9.66 -16.21
CA ALA A 144 1.54 10.32 -16.36
C ALA A 144 2.48 10.08 -15.16
N ALA A 145 1.94 10.09 -13.93
CA ALA A 145 2.70 9.81 -12.72
C ALA A 145 3.15 8.35 -12.65
N ALA A 146 2.30 7.41 -13.11
CA ALA A 146 2.63 6.00 -13.20
C ALA A 146 3.81 5.71 -14.16
N GLN A 147 3.88 6.44 -15.28
CA GLN A 147 5.01 6.32 -16.22
C GLN A 147 6.33 6.82 -15.64
N GLU A 148 6.30 7.87 -14.81
CA GLU A 148 7.50 8.40 -14.19
C GLU A 148 8.00 7.51 -13.05
N SER A 149 7.11 6.94 -12.23
CA SER A 149 7.51 5.94 -11.22
C SER A 149 8.13 4.70 -11.85
N MET A 150 7.57 4.19 -12.96
CA MET A 150 8.18 3.08 -13.72
C MET A 150 9.59 3.42 -14.24
N ARG A 151 9.85 4.67 -14.64
CA ARG A 151 11.20 5.11 -15.05
C ARG A 151 12.18 5.23 -13.89
N ARG A 152 11.71 5.48 -12.67
CA ARG A 152 12.57 5.56 -11.47
C ARG A 152 12.87 4.18 -10.86
N ALA A 153 12.04 3.18 -11.14
CA ALA A 153 12.19 1.81 -10.67
C ALA A 153 12.98 0.89 -11.64
N ALA A 154 13.30 1.36 -12.85
CA ALA A 154 14.08 0.66 -13.88
C ALA A 154 15.54 1.15 -13.92
#